data_AF-A0A8R1IV50-F1
#
_entry.id   AF-A0A8R1IV50-F1
#
_cell.length_a   1.000
_cell.length_b   1.000
_cell.length_c   1.000
_cell.angle_alpha   90.00
_cell.angle_beta   90.00
_cell.angle_gamma   90.00
#
_symmetry.space_group_name_H-M   'P 1'
#
loop_
_entity.id
_entity.type
_entity.pdbx_description
1 polymer ?
#
loop_
_entity_poly.entity_id
_entity_poly.type
_entity_poly.pdbx_seq_one_letter_code
_entity_poly.pdbx_strand_id
1 'polypeptide(L)'
;MSSLCPPEAVRGMTKLEKDAFRLPIELPVIEMEAKDVGIVSRRVRLEPYLIGHKLKPLKNFIESEKDGMKYLVFHPDKVKKEDEDTRQKILEMLVRELGEEKVKALVWNTLSKDLTFENWDTKSIFKAVLPVGIEYSSYTQTGHIIHCNFADETLPFRFIIAEVLLNKVNNCKTVVQKGNIITNVYRNLDLELLAGEPNYVTEVKETGLRFKMDFSKVYWNSRQVDIHIKIAENLI
;
A
#
# COMPACT_ATOMS: atom_id res chain seq x y z
N MET A 1 5.37 7.86 18.24
CA MET A 1 5.54 7.64 16.78
C MET A 1 5.46 6.14 16.55
N SER A 2 4.79 5.69 15.48
CA SER A 2 4.71 4.24 15.23
C SER A 2 6.05 3.73 14.72
N SER A 3 6.52 2.58 15.19
CA SER A 3 7.76 1.95 14.73
C SER A 3 7.69 1.43 13.29
N LEU A 4 6.49 1.37 12.70
CA LEU A 4 6.24 0.87 11.36
C LEU A 4 5.99 2.01 10.37
N CYS A 5 6.97 2.89 10.20
CA CYS A 5 6.98 3.88 9.13
C CYS A 5 8.30 3.84 8.34
N PRO A 6 8.31 4.27 7.07
CA PRO A 6 9.55 4.34 6.32
C PRO A 6 10.59 5.26 7.03
N PRO A 7 11.89 5.03 6.81
CA PRO A 7 12.95 5.81 7.46
C PRO A 7 12.83 7.32 7.23
N GLU A 8 13.13 8.13 8.24
CA GLU A 8 13.12 9.61 8.09
C GLU A 8 14.17 10.12 7.10
N ALA A 9 15.21 9.33 6.83
CA ALA A 9 16.27 9.66 5.87
C ALA A 9 15.77 9.84 4.43
N VAL A 10 14.59 9.31 4.08
CA VAL A 10 14.01 9.51 2.73
C VAL A 10 13.30 10.87 2.58
N ARG A 11 13.22 11.67 3.65
CA ARG A 11 12.55 12.97 3.64
C ARG A 11 13.24 13.94 2.69
N GLY A 12 12.46 14.61 1.85
CA GLY A 12 12.96 15.58 0.88
C GLY A 12 13.58 14.93 -0.38
N MET A 13 13.54 13.60 -0.50
CA MET A 13 14.03 12.89 -1.69
C MET A 13 13.25 13.33 -2.94
N THR A 14 13.96 13.63 -4.02
CA THR A 14 13.37 14.05 -5.31
C THR A 14 13.52 13.01 -6.43
N LYS A 15 14.39 12.02 -6.24
CA LYS A 15 14.64 10.89 -7.15
C LYS A 15 14.52 9.59 -6.35
N LEU A 16 13.79 8.60 -6.85
CA LEU A 16 13.51 7.39 -6.08
C LEU A 16 14.77 6.52 -5.88
N GLU A 17 15.20 6.38 -4.63
CA GLU A 17 16.20 5.40 -4.21
C GLU A 17 15.55 4.34 -3.32
N LYS A 18 15.25 3.17 -3.91
CA LYS A 18 14.49 2.10 -3.23
C LYS A 18 15.20 1.55 -1.99
N ASP A 19 16.54 1.49 -2.01
CA ASP A 19 17.34 0.94 -0.90
C ASP A 19 17.29 1.82 0.35
N ALA A 20 17.06 3.12 0.20
CA ALA A 20 16.90 4.05 1.32
C ALA A 20 15.62 3.80 2.14
N PHE A 21 14.68 2.99 1.63
CA PHE A 21 13.48 2.56 2.35
C PHE A 21 13.72 1.32 3.22
N ARG A 22 14.95 0.81 3.27
CA ARG A 22 15.31 -0.33 4.12
C ARG A 22 15.25 0.07 5.59
N LEU A 23 14.45 -0.66 6.35
CA LEU A 23 14.33 -0.52 7.80
C LEU A 23 14.44 -1.91 8.46
N PRO A 24 15.55 -2.21 9.15
CA PRO A 24 15.64 -3.41 9.97
C PRO A 24 14.69 -3.27 11.16
N ILE A 25 13.81 -4.25 11.36
CA ILE A 25 12.86 -4.28 12.48
C ILE A 25 12.93 -5.61 13.23
N GLU A 26 12.59 -5.54 14.52
CA GLU A 26 12.40 -6.70 15.37
C GLU A 26 10.91 -6.89 15.65
N LEU A 27 10.40 -8.06 15.29
CA LEU A 27 8.98 -8.40 15.45
C LEU A 27 8.82 -9.42 16.59
N PRO A 28 7.94 -9.16 17.57
CA PRO A 28 7.54 -10.18 18.53
C PRO A 28 6.75 -11.26 17.80
N VAL A 29 7.14 -12.52 18.00
CA VAL A 29 6.48 -13.66 17.37
C VAL A 29 6.25 -14.79 18.37
N ILE A 30 5.23 -15.61 18.10
CA ILE A 30 5.05 -16.92 18.73
C ILE A 30 5.22 -17.98 17.65
N GLU A 31 6.12 -18.94 17.88
CA GLU A 31 6.27 -20.12 17.02
C GLU A 31 5.19 -21.16 17.38
N MET A 32 4.45 -21.65 16.39
CA MET A 32 3.40 -22.66 16.57
C MET A 32 3.30 -23.62 15.39
N GLU A 33 2.69 -24.79 15.62
CA GLU A 33 2.51 -25.78 14.56
C GLU A 33 1.49 -25.30 13.50
N ALA A 34 1.76 -25.64 12.24
CA ALA A 34 0.90 -25.25 11.12
C ALA A 34 -0.55 -25.77 11.26
N LYS A 35 -0.78 -26.87 11.98
CA LYS A 35 -2.11 -27.44 12.25
C LYS A 35 -2.97 -26.53 13.13
N ASP A 36 -2.35 -25.77 14.03
CA ASP A 36 -3.06 -24.92 15.00
C ASP A 36 -3.39 -23.53 14.44
N VAL A 37 -2.68 -23.10 13.38
CA VAL A 37 -2.87 -21.81 12.71
C VAL A 37 -4.32 -21.59 12.24
N GLY A 38 -4.97 -22.64 11.72
CA GLY A 38 -6.35 -22.58 11.25
C GLY A 38 -7.38 -22.38 12.37
N ILE A 39 -7.06 -22.81 13.60
CA ILE A 39 -7.87 -22.60 14.80
C ILE A 39 -7.64 -21.18 15.30
N VAL A 40 -6.37 -20.80 15.50
CA VAL A 40 -5.97 -19.48 16.00
C VAL A 40 -6.53 -18.37 15.12
N SER A 41 -6.35 -18.47 13.81
CA SER A 41 -6.79 -17.44 12.86
C SER A 41 -8.31 -17.26 12.79
N ARG A 42 -9.12 -18.25 13.20
CA ARG A 42 -10.59 -18.21 13.08
C ARG A 42 -11.30 -17.99 14.41
N ARG A 43 -10.71 -18.46 15.52
CA ARG A 43 -11.36 -18.51 16.82
C ARG A 43 -10.76 -17.55 17.85
N VAL A 44 -9.49 -17.18 17.69
CA VAL A 44 -8.80 -16.30 18.63
C VAL A 44 -8.77 -14.88 18.08
N ARG A 45 -9.40 -13.94 18.80
CA ARG A 45 -9.53 -12.53 18.38
C ARG A 45 -8.26 -11.71 18.62
N LEU A 46 -7.21 -12.00 17.85
CA LEU A 46 -5.91 -11.33 17.99
C LEU A 46 -5.73 -10.13 17.05
N GLU A 47 -6.73 -9.78 16.23
CA GLU A 47 -6.66 -8.68 15.27
C GLU A 47 -6.15 -7.36 15.86
N PRO A 48 -6.47 -6.98 17.12
CA PRO A 48 -5.92 -5.79 17.74
C PRO A 48 -4.41 -5.83 17.91
N TYR A 49 -3.78 -7.00 18.10
CA TYR A 49 -2.36 -7.14 18.43
C TYR A 49 -1.47 -7.49 17.24
N LEU A 50 -2.05 -8.02 16.18
CA LEU A 50 -1.31 -8.47 14.99
C LEU A 50 -0.86 -7.31 14.11
N ILE A 51 0.12 -7.59 13.24
CA ILE A 51 0.66 -6.62 12.28
C ILE A 51 -0.40 -6.15 11.27
N GLY A 52 -1.36 -7.03 10.95
CA GLY A 52 -2.49 -6.73 10.08
C GLY A 52 -2.10 -6.67 8.60
N HIS A 53 -2.97 -6.07 7.79
CA HIS A 53 -2.83 -6.04 6.32
C HIS A 53 -2.09 -4.83 5.77
N LYS A 54 -1.64 -3.90 6.63
CA LYS A 54 -1.11 -2.61 6.18
C LYS A 54 0.28 -2.70 5.52
N LEU A 55 1.09 -3.69 5.91
CA LEU A 55 2.47 -3.86 5.44
C LEU A 55 2.60 -5.05 4.49
N LYS A 56 1.88 -5.08 3.37
CA LYS A 56 2.02 -6.19 2.42
C LYS A 56 3.48 -6.27 1.92
N PRO A 57 4.11 -7.46 1.85
CA PRO A 57 3.54 -8.79 2.01
C PRO A 57 3.64 -9.39 3.43
N LEU A 58 4.00 -8.64 4.48
CA LEU A 58 3.96 -9.16 5.85
C LEU A 58 2.53 -9.63 6.16
N LYS A 59 2.45 -10.90 6.56
CA LYS A 59 1.23 -11.56 6.99
C LYS A 59 1.30 -11.76 8.49
N ASN A 60 0.14 -11.92 9.11
CA ASN A 60 0.04 -12.32 10.51
C ASN A 60 0.69 -13.69 10.77
N PHE A 61 0.81 -14.53 9.74
CA PHE A 61 1.48 -15.83 9.81
C PHE A 61 2.59 -15.91 8.74
N ILE A 62 3.81 -16.22 9.18
CA ILE A 62 4.98 -16.40 8.32
C ILE A 62 5.54 -17.81 8.57
N GLU A 63 6.17 -18.43 7.58
CA GLU A 63 6.85 -19.71 7.76
C GLU A 63 8.02 -19.56 8.73
N SER A 64 8.17 -20.55 9.63
CA SER A 64 9.33 -20.64 10.51
C SER A 64 10.52 -21.27 9.79
N GLU A 65 11.71 -21.16 10.38
CA GLU A 65 12.89 -21.91 9.96
C GLU A 65 12.70 -23.43 10.14
N LYS A 66 11.80 -23.85 11.04
CA LYS A 66 11.46 -25.26 11.26
C LYS A 66 10.32 -25.69 10.34
N ASP A 67 10.50 -26.84 9.68
CA ASP A 67 9.47 -27.43 8.83
C ASP A 67 8.20 -27.74 9.64
N GLY A 68 7.04 -27.45 9.05
CA GLY A 68 5.74 -27.60 9.70
C GLY A 68 5.40 -26.56 10.77
N MET A 69 6.27 -25.57 11.05
CA MET A 69 6.04 -24.51 12.02
C MET A 69 5.78 -23.15 11.35
N LYS A 70 5.01 -22.29 12.02
CA LYS A 70 4.73 -20.91 11.59
C LYS A 70 4.90 -19.93 12.73
N TYR A 71 5.37 -18.74 12.41
CA TYR A 71 5.39 -17.60 13.29
C TYR A 71 4.06 -16.84 13.22
N LEU A 72 3.40 -16.68 14.36
CA LEU A 72 2.35 -15.69 14.56
C LEU A 72 3.01 -14.34 14.88
N VAL A 73 2.78 -13.35 14.03
CA VAL A 73 3.51 -12.08 14.02
C VAL A 73 2.70 -10.95 14.63
N PHE A 74 3.26 -10.35 15.68
CA PHE A 74 2.63 -9.26 16.43
C PHE A 74 3.19 -7.90 16.04
N HIS A 75 2.39 -6.87 16.29
CA HIS A 75 2.78 -5.49 16.05
C HIS A 75 3.69 -5.01 17.19
N PRO A 76 4.93 -4.53 16.91
CA PRO A 76 5.90 -4.16 17.94
C PRO A 76 5.42 -3.04 18.87
N ASP A 77 4.72 -2.04 18.36
CA ASP A 77 4.15 -0.97 19.22
C ASP A 77 3.04 -1.46 20.17
N LYS A 78 2.37 -2.56 19.84
CA LYS A 78 1.20 -3.05 20.60
C LYS A 78 1.55 -4.20 21.53
N VAL A 79 2.57 -4.97 21.20
CA VAL A 79 3.07 -6.08 22.00
C VAL A 79 4.56 -5.83 22.22
N LYS A 80 4.88 -5.06 23.26
CA LYS A 80 6.27 -4.76 23.60
C LYS A 80 6.92 -5.94 24.31
N LYS A 81 8.25 -5.94 24.35
CA LYS A 81 8.99 -6.97 25.07
C LYS A 81 8.82 -6.85 26.58
N GLU A 82 8.71 -5.62 27.10
CA GLU A 82 8.55 -5.36 28.53
C GLU A 82 7.08 -5.46 29.02
N ASP A 83 6.11 -5.55 28.10
CA ASP A 83 4.69 -5.56 28.44
C ASP A 83 4.19 -7.00 28.67
N GLU A 84 4.51 -7.52 29.85
CA GLU A 84 4.11 -8.87 30.27
C GLU A 84 2.60 -9.03 30.42
N ASP A 85 1.86 -7.96 30.79
CA ASP A 85 0.40 -8.02 30.95
C ASP A 85 -0.30 -8.27 29.60
N THR A 86 0.11 -7.57 28.54
CA THR A 86 -0.43 -7.81 27.19
C THR A 86 -0.06 -9.20 26.68
N ARG A 87 1.20 -9.64 26.91
CA ARG A 87 1.65 -10.98 26.50
C ARG A 87 0.87 -12.08 27.21
N GLN A 88 0.64 -11.93 28.50
CA GLN A 88 -0.14 -12.87 29.30
C GLN A 88 -1.60 -12.94 28.81
N LYS A 89 -2.24 -11.80 28.53
CA LYS A 89 -3.59 -11.76 27.95
C LYS A 89 -3.67 -12.51 26.62
N ILE A 90 -2.68 -12.35 25.74
CA ILE A 90 -2.61 -13.08 24.47
C ILE A 90 -2.51 -14.60 24.71
N LEU A 91 -1.68 -15.03 25.66
CA LEU A 91 -1.55 -16.44 26.01
C LEU A 91 -2.86 -17.00 26.59
N GLU A 92 -3.54 -16.27 27.47
CA GLU A 92 -4.86 -16.67 28.01
C GLU A 92 -5.91 -16.85 26.91
N MET A 93 -5.91 -15.98 25.89
CA MET A 93 -6.79 -16.11 24.73
C MET A 93 -6.45 -17.37 23.90
N LEU A 94 -5.17 -17.70 23.77
CA LEU A 94 -4.74 -18.92 23.09
C LEU A 94 -5.10 -20.19 23.90
N VAL A 95 -4.99 -20.15 25.23
CA VAL A 95 -5.31 -21.29 26.13
C VAL A 95 -6.76 -21.74 25.93
N ARG A 96 -7.70 -20.78 25.81
CA ARG A 96 -9.13 -21.08 25.63
C ARG A 96 -9.44 -21.95 24.42
N GLU A 97 -8.64 -21.84 23.36
CA GLU A 97 -8.89 -22.55 22.09
C GLU A 97 -7.92 -23.72 21.83
N LEU A 98 -6.68 -23.64 22.32
CA LEU A 98 -5.64 -24.66 22.09
C LEU A 98 -5.42 -25.61 23.27
N GLY A 99 -5.90 -25.25 24.47
CA GLY A 99 -5.65 -25.97 25.71
C GLY A 99 -4.32 -25.57 26.39
N GLU A 100 -4.26 -25.73 27.72
CA GLU A 100 -3.13 -25.31 28.54
C GLU A 100 -1.81 -25.98 28.17
N GLU A 101 -1.82 -27.29 27.87
CA GLU A 101 -0.60 -28.04 27.57
C GLU A 101 0.11 -27.51 26.31
N LYS A 102 -0.66 -27.20 25.27
CA LYS A 102 -0.10 -26.64 24.03
C LYS A 102 0.46 -25.24 24.24
N VAL A 103 -0.25 -24.39 24.99
CA VAL A 103 0.21 -23.01 25.20
C VAL A 103 1.43 -22.93 26.10
N LYS A 104 1.57 -23.83 27.08
CA LYS A 104 2.81 -23.94 27.88
C LYS A 104 4.05 -24.25 27.03
N ALA A 105 3.88 -24.90 25.88
CA ALA A 105 4.95 -25.17 24.94
C ALA A 105 5.23 -24.00 23.96
N LEU A 106 4.36 -22.98 23.90
CA LEU A 106 4.58 -21.81 23.05
C LEU A 106 5.62 -20.89 23.66
N VAL A 107 6.57 -20.45 22.84
CA VAL A 107 7.66 -19.55 23.25
C VAL A 107 7.57 -18.24 22.48
N TRP A 108 7.68 -17.14 23.22
CA TRP A 108 7.87 -15.82 22.64
C TRP A 108 9.29 -15.70 22.09
N ASN A 109 9.38 -15.45 20.79
CA ASN A 109 10.64 -15.21 20.10
C ASN A 109 10.64 -13.80 19.48
N THR A 110 11.81 -13.38 19.01
CA THR A 110 11.99 -12.16 18.23
C THR A 110 12.43 -12.54 16.83
N LEU A 111 11.69 -12.08 15.82
CA LEU A 111 12.05 -12.25 14.41
C LEU A 111 12.66 -10.96 13.89
N SER A 112 13.92 -11.02 13.45
CA SER A 112 14.57 -9.90 12.74
C SER A 112 14.15 -9.93 11.27
N LYS A 113 13.64 -8.81 10.76
CA LYS A 113 13.22 -8.69 9.35
C LYS A 113 13.53 -7.31 8.82
N ASP A 114 14.01 -7.26 7.58
CA ASP A 114 14.17 -6.00 6.86
C ASP A 114 12.90 -5.66 6.10
N LEU A 115 12.30 -4.52 6.45
CA LEU A 115 11.29 -3.88 5.60
C LEU A 115 12.01 -3.14 4.49
N THR A 116 11.52 -3.30 3.26
CA THR A 116 12.08 -2.67 2.06
C THR A 116 11.02 -1.80 1.39
N PHE A 117 11.37 -1.10 0.30
CA PHE A 117 10.42 -0.36 -0.52
C PHE A 117 9.15 -1.17 -0.82
N GLU A 118 9.26 -2.48 -1.07
CA GLU A 118 8.12 -3.33 -1.40
C GLU A 118 7.10 -3.48 -0.27
N ASN A 119 7.55 -3.36 0.98
CA ASN A 119 6.70 -3.53 2.16
C ASN A 119 5.79 -2.31 2.45
N TRP A 120 6.14 -1.15 1.90
CA TRP A 120 5.46 0.10 2.18
C TRP A 120 4.37 0.40 1.15
N ASP A 121 3.20 0.86 1.61
CA ASP A 121 2.15 1.37 0.75
C ASP A 121 2.47 2.78 0.23
N THR A 122 1.81 3.17 -0.86
CA THR A 122 2.00 4.46 -1.52
C THR A 122 1.81 5.65 -0.58
N LYS A 123 0.81 5.60 0.32
CA LYS A 123 0.50 6.69 1.25
C LYS A 123 1.60 6.85 2.29
N SER A 124 2.09 5.74 2.82
CA SER A 124 3.21 5.70 3.78
C SER A 124 4.50 6.24 3.12
N ILE A 125 4.77 5.86 1.87
CA ILE A 125 5.92 6.37 1.10
C ILE A 125 5.81 7.89 0.88
N PHE A 126 4.67 8.38 0.39
CA PHE A 126 4.47 9.83 0.18
C PHE A 126 4.64 10.61 1.47
N LYS A 127 4.06 10.14 2.57
CA LYS A 127 4.20 10.78 3.88
C LYS A 127 5.65 10.81 4.38
N ALA A 128 6.47 9.83 4.00
CA ALA A 128 7.88 9.77 4.40
C ALA A 128 8.77 10.66 3.51
N VAL A 129 8.50 10.72 2.21
CA VAL A 129 9.29 11.47 1.23
C VAL A 129 8.98 12.96 1.28
N LEU A 130 7.71 13.35 1.37
CA LEU A 130 7.31 14.77 1.33
C LEU A 130 7.69 15.51 2.61
N PRO A 131 8.01 16.81 2.58
CA PRO A 131 8.23 17.61 3.79
C PRO A 131 7.05 17.53 4.77
N VAL A 132 7.33 17.77 6.06
CA VAL A 132 6.28 17.75 7.10
C VAL A 132 5.22 18.81 6.79
N GLY A 133 3.95 18.40 6.80
CA GLY A 133 2.81 19.28 6.49
C GLY A 133 2.39 19.29 5.02
N ILE A 134 3.21 18.75 4.11
CA ILE A 134 2.86 18.60 2.70
C ILE A 134 2.31 17.20 2.45
N GLU A 135 1.15 17.12 1.81
CA GLU A 135 0.51 15.85 1.46
C GLU A 135 0.15 15.79 -0.03
N TYR A 136 0.31 14.61 -0.62
CA TYR A 136 -0.18 14.31 -1.97
C TYR A 136 -1.23 13.19 -1.87
N SER A 137 -2.47 13.51 -2.22
CA SER A 137 -3.62 12.65 -1.88
C SER A 137 -4.47 12.19 -3.06
N SER A 138 -4.28 12.72 -4.28
CA SER A 138 -5.16 12.37 -5.39
C SER A 138 -4.46 12.26 -6.74
N TYR A 139 -4.78 11.17 -7.43
CA TYR A 139 -4.50 10.92 -8.84
C TYR A 139 -5.71 10.20 -9.44
N THR A 140 -5.81 10.17 -10.77
CA THR A 140 -6.85 9.41 -11.48
C THR A 140 -6.19 8.38 -12.39
N GLN A 141 -6.65 7.13 -12.37
CA GLN A 141 -6.15 6.08 -13.25
C GLN A 141 -7.18 5.81 -14.36
N THR A 142 -6.73 5.85 -15.62
CA THR A 142 -7.52 5.55 -16.82
C THR A 142 -6.81 4.42 -17.57
N GLY A 143 -7.25 3.18 -17.33
CA GLY A 143 -6.57 1.97 -17.79
C GLY A 143 -5.17 1.89 -17.20
N HIS A 144 -4.12 1.93 -18.03
CA HIS A 144 -2.72 1.90 -17.54
C HIS A 144 -2.08 3.27 -17.30
N ILE A 145 -2.80 4.35 -17.58
CA ILE A 145 -2.31 5.72 -17.46
C ILE A 145 -2.77 6.31 -16.13
N ILE A 146 -1.85 6.86 -15.36
CA ILE A 146 -2.16 7.67 -14.18
C ILE A 146 -1.98 9.14 -14.52
N HIS A 147 -3.02 9.93 -14.27
CA HIS A 147 -2.99 11.37 -14.36
C HIS A 147 -2.90 11.97 -12.96
N CYS A 148 -1.83 12.74 -12.75
CA CYS A 148 -1.50 13.44 -11.52
C CYS A 148 -1.79 14.94 -11.64
N ASN A 149 -2.21 15.54 -10.53
CA ASN A 149 -2.32 16.99 -10.40
C ASN A 149 -1.47 17.45 -9.21
N PHE A 150 -0.55 18.37 -9.41
CA PHE A 150 0.38 18.84 -8.38
C PHE A 150 0.10 20.30 -8.06
N ALA A 151 0.03 20.61 -6.77
CA ALA A 151 0.11 21.99 -6.28
C ALA A 151 1.57 22.44 -6.22
N ASP A 152 1.82 23.75 -6.16
CA ASP A 152 3.16 24.36 -6.16
C ASP A 152 4.09 23.74 -5.11
N GLU A 153 3.57 23.43 -3.92
CA GLU A 153 4.31 22.80 -2.81
C GLU A 153 4.75 21.36 -3.12
N THR A 154 3.97 20.63 -3.92
CA THR A 154 4.24 19.23 -4.29
C THR A 154 4.96 19.10 -5.63
N LEU A 155 4.96 20.16 -6.44
CA LEU A 155 5.53 20.18 -7.78
C LEU A 155 7.03 19.82 -7.83
N PRO A 156 7.88 20.20 -6.84
CA PRO A 156 9.28 19.75 -6.78
C PRO A 156 9.42 18.24 -6.63
N PHE A 157 8.40 17.56 -6.10
CA PHE A 157 8.39 16.12 -5.83
C PHE A 157 7.63 15.30 -6.89
N ARG A 158 7.18 15.93 -7.99
CA ARG A 158 6.34 15.28 -9.00
C ARG A 158 6.96 14.02 -9.62
N PHE A 159 8.27 14.02 -9.84
CA PHE A 159 8.98 12.89 -10.44
C PHE A 159 9.05 11.68 -9.49
N ILE A 160 9.46 11.88 -8.24
CA ILE A 160 9.47 10.78 -7.26
C ILE A 160 8.05 10.26 -6.98
N ILE A 161 7.04 11.14 -6.91
CA ILE A 161 5.65 10.73 -6.75
C ILE A 161 5.23 9.85 -7.95
N ALA A 162 5.56 10.28 -9.17
CA ALA A 162 5.25 9.52 -10.38
C ALA A 162 5.97 8.16 -10.42
N GLU A 163 7.25 8.10 -10.06
CA GLU A 163 8.00 6.85 -9.98
C GLU A 163 7.41 5.90 -8.93
N VAL A 164 7.03 6.40 -7.76
CA VAL A 164 6.36 5.60 -6.73
C VAL A 164 5.02 5.05 -7.23
N LEU A 165 4.20 5.88 -7.91
CA LEU A 165 2.93 5.44 -8.48
C LEU A 165 3.13 4.35 -9.54
N LEU A 166 4.11 4.53 -10.44
CA LEU A 166 4.45 3.55 -11.47
C LEU A 166 4.83 2.19 -10.86
N ASN A 167 5.55 2.19 -9.73
CA ASN A 167 5.98 0.95 -9.07
C ASN A 167 4.90 0.33 -8.18
N LYS A 168 4.01 1.13 -7.57
CA LYS A 168 3.08 0.67 -6.53
C LYS A 168 1.64 0.48 -6.98
N VAL A 169 1.21 1.17 -8.03
CA VAL A 169 -0.17 1.09 -8.51
C VAL A 169 -0.27 -0.01 -9.56
N ASN A 170 -1.17 -0.96 -9.31
CA ASN A 170 -1.40 -2.07 -10.22
C ASN A 170 -1.79 -1.57 -11.61
N ASN A 171 -1.28 -2.26 -12.63
CA ASN A 171 -1.55 -1.95 -14.04
C ASN A 171 -1.11 -0.52 -14.46
N CYS A 172 -0.24 0.17 -13.73
CA CYS A 172 0.32 1.44 -14.18
C CYS A 172 1.53 1.21 -15.11
N LYS A 173 1.56 1.88 -16.26
CA LYS A 173 2.74 1.91 -17.16
C LYS A 173 3.18 3.32 -17.55
N THR A 174 2.30 4.31 -17.35
CA THR A 174 2.52 5.69 -17.78
C THR A 174 1.94 6.62 -16.74
N VAL A 175 2.73 7.57 -16.26
CA VAL A 175 2.29 8.61 -15.32
C VAL A 175 2.52 9.97 -15.96
N VAL A 176 1.47 10.80 -15.98
CA VAL A 176 1.48 12.11 -16.63
C VAL A 176 0.91 13.18 -15.71
N GLN A 177 1.27 14.43 -15.97
CA GLN A 177 0.52 15.58 -15.47
C GLN A 177 0.00 16.43 -16.62
N LYS A 178 -0.98 17.27 -16.34
CA LYS A 178 -1.40 18.33 -17.25
C LYS A 178 -0.27 19.37 -17.37
N GLY A 179 0.21 19.59 -18.59
CA GLY A 179 1.10 20.68 -18.94
C GLY A 179 0.41 22.05 -18.84
N ASN A 180 1.17 23.11 -19.09
CA ASN A 180 0.64 24.47 -19.04
C ASN A 180 -0.39 24.75 -20.16
N ILE A 181 -1.27 25.72 -19.89
CA ILE A 181 -2.44 26.21 -20.63
C ILE A 181 -2.38 25.99 -22.16
N ILE A 182 -3.48 25.47 -22.73
CA ILE A 182 -3.62 25.21 -24.18
C ILE A 182 -4.61 26.16 -24.83
N THR A 183 -4.11 26.85 -25.85
CA THR A 183 -4.80 27.73 -26.80
C THR A 183 -5.17 26.96 -28.08
N ASN A 184 -5.87 25.81 -27.97
CA ASN A 184 -6.29 25.03 -29.15
C ASN A 184 -7.81 24.74 -29.14
N VAL A 185 -8.41 24.77 -30.34
CA VAL A 185 -9.86 24.67 -30.61
C VAL A 185 -10.48 23.38 -30.07
N TYR A 186 -9.66 22.31 -29.95
CA TYR A 186 -10.10 20.98 -29.51
C TYR A 186 -9.95 20.73 -27.99
N ARG A 187 -9.41 21.68 -27.21
CA ARG A 187 -9.11 21.50 -25.78
C ARG A 187 -8.28 20.23 -25.46
N ASN A 188 -7.39 19.82 -26.35
CA ASN A 188 -6.46 18.72 -26.09
C ASN A 188 -5.64 19.03 -24.83
N LEU A 189 -5.26 18.02 -24.06
CA LEU A 189 -4.37 18.17 -22.89
C LEU A 189 -2.92 18.01 -23.37
N ASP A 190 -2.07 18.96 -23.03
CA ASP A 190 -0.63 18.85 -23.16
C ASP A 190 -0.23 17.98 -21.98
N LEU A 191 0.38 16.84 -22.27
CA LEU A 191 0.69 15.82 -21.28
C LEU A 191 2.19 15.81 -21.10
N GLU A 192 2.63 16.25 -19.92
CA GLU A 192 4.01 16.04 -19.52
C GLU A 192 4.15 14.61 -18.98
N LEU A 193 5.01 13.81 -19.61
CA LEU A 193 5.38 12.48 -19.11
C LEU A 193 6.28 12.63 -17.89
N LEU A 194 5.83 12.08 -16.76
CA LEU A 194 6.59 12.11 -15.50
C LEU A 194 7.33 10.81 -15.22
N ALA A 195 6.72 9.66 -15.54
CA ALA A 195 7.35 8.36 -15.37
C ALA A 195 6.76 7.31 -16.32
N GLY A 196 7.56 6.30 -16.66
CA GLY A 196 7.16 5.17 -17.49
C GLY A 196 7.29 5.45 -18.99
N GLU A 197 6.47 4.79 -19.79
CA GLU A 197 6.57 4.83 -21.25
C GLU A 197 5.65 5.90 -21.85
N PRO A 198 6.04 6.57 -22.96
CA PRO A 198 5.19 7.53 -23.69
C PRO A 198 4.09 6.81 -24.49
N ASN A 199 3.25 6.02 -23.81
CA ASN A 199 2.13 5.29 -24.38
C ASN A 199 0.79 5.82 -23.84
N TYR A 200 0.16 6.68 -24.63
CA TYR A 200 -1.10 7.34 -24.27
C TYR A 200 -2.35 6.60 -24.78
N VAL A 201 -2.19 5.45 -25.44
CA VAL A 201 -3.32 4.66 -25.97
C VAL A 201 -3.76 3.63 -24.94
N THR A 202 -4.91 3.87 -24.31
CA THR A 202 -5.44 3.06 -23.21
C THR A 202 -6.79 2.44 -23.57
N GLU A 203 -7.14 1.35 -22.89
CA GLU A 203 -8.47 0.75 -22.92
C GLU A 203 -9.08 0.80 -21.52
N VAL A 204 -10.32 1.30 -21.43
CA VAL A 204 -11.08 1.33 -20.19
C VAL A 204 -12.38 0.57 -20.35
N LYS A 205 -12.80 -0.09 -19.27
CA LYS A 205 -14.08 -0.78 -19.20
C LYS A 205 -15.03 -0.01 -18.28
N GLU A 206 -16.08 0.56 -18.84
CA GLU A 206 -17.12 1.30 -18.10
C GLU A 206 -18.50 0.79 -18.51
N THR A 207 -19.35 0.50 -17.53
CA THR A 207 -20.73 0.02 -17.75
C THR A 207 -20.81 -1.19 -18.70
N GLY A 208 -19.82 -2.09 -18.63
CA GLY A 208 -19.73 -3.28 -19.48
C GLY A 208 -19.18 -3.06 -20.89
N LEU A 209 -19.03 -1.80 -21.33
CA LEU A 209 -18.43 -1.44 -22.62
C LEU A 209 -16.92 -1.25 -22.50
N ARG A 210 -16.20 -1.45 -23.60
CA ARG A 210 -14.76 -1.18 -23.69
C ARG A 210 -14.52 0.01 -24.62
N PHE A 211 -13.82 1.01 -24.11
CA PHE A 211 -13.44 2.20 -24.85
C PHE A 211 -11.93 2.20 -25.03
N LYS A 212 -11.49 2.15 -26.29
CA LYS A 212 -10.09 2.30 -26.66
C LYS A 212 -9.88 3.71 -27.19
N MET A 213 -8.95 4.44 -26.59
CA MET A 213 -8.74 5.86 -26.90
C MET A 213 -7.27 6.26 -26.71
N ASP A 214 -6.90 7.34 -27.39
CA ASP A 214 -5.63 8.03 -27.21
C ASP A 214 -5.82 9.24 -26.29
N PHE A 215 -5.37 9.12 -25.04
CA PHE A 215 -5.56 10.11 -23.98
C PHE A 215 -4.89 11.46 -24.29
N SER A 216 -3.94 11.51 -25.25
CA SER A 216 -3.34 12.76 -25.71
C SER A 216 -4.22 13.55 -26.68
N LYS A 217 -5.22 12.89 -27.29
CA LYS A 217 -6.07 13.46 -28.35
C LYS A 217 -7.50 13.71 -27.93
N VAL A 218 -7.95 13.09 -26.84
CA VAL A 218 -9.35 13.18 -26.39
C VAL A 218 -9.43 13.55 -24.92
N TYR A 219 -10.49 14.25 -24.55
CA TYR A 219 -10.86 14.44 -23.16
C TYR A 219 -11.61 13.21 -22.66
N TRP A 220 -11.18 12.67 -21.52
CA TRP A 220 -11.84 11.56 -20.85
C TRP A 220 -11.94 11.82 -19.34
N ASN A 221 -13.10 11.54 -18.75
CA ASN A 221 -13.32 11.67 -17.31
C ASN A 221 -14.25 10.56 -16.79
N SER A 222 -13.65 9.53 -16.22
CA SER A 222 -14.37 8.40 -15.61
C SER A 222 -15.30 8.76 -14.45
N ARG A 223 -15.26 10.00 -13.91
CA ARG A 223 -16.19 10.43 -12.85
C ARG A 223 -17.56 10.84 -13.40
N GLN A 224 -17.73 10.95 -14.71
CA GLN A 224 -18.99 11.38 -15.33
C GLN A 224 -19.89 10.20 -15.75
N VAL A 225 -19.49 8.96 -15.46
CA VAL A 225 -20.22 7.74 -15.82
C VAL A 225 -21.68 7.75 -15.35
N ASP A 226 -21.94 8.17 -14.11
CA ASP A 226 -23.30 8.20 -13.57
C ASP A 226 -24.22 9.13 -14.37
N ILE A 227 -23.68 10.25 -14.87
CA ILE A 227 -24.41 11.18 -15.73
C ILE A 227 -24.70 10.54 -17.09
N HIS A 228 -23.72 9.83 -17.67
CA HIS A 228 -23.90 9.12 -18.93
C HIS A 228 -24.99 8.05 -18.85
N ILE A 229 -25.00 7.26 -17.77
CA ILE A 229 -26.03 6.24 -17.52
C ILE A 229 -27.40 6.90 -17.38
N LYS A 230 -27.52 7.92 -16.52
CA LYS A 230 -28.79 8.62 -16.29
C LYS A 230 -29.36 9.21 -17.58
N ILE A 231 -28.53 9.79 -18.45
CA ILE A 231 -29.01 10.34 -19.72
C ILE A 231 -29.47 9.21 -20.65
N ALA A 232 -28.72 8.11 -20.75
CA ALA A 232 -29.09 6.97 -21.59
C ALA A 232 -30.42 6.33 -21.17
N GLU A 233 -30.69 6.22 -19.87
CA GLU A 233 -31.97 5.74 -19.34
C GLU A 233 -33.15 6.66 -19.70
N ASN A 234 -32.93 7.98 -19.80
CA ASN A 234 -33.98 8.94 -20.18
C ASN A 234 -34.23 8.99 -21.70
N LEU A 235 -33.45 8.27 -22.51
CA LEU A 235 -33.62 8.19 -23.96
C LEU A 235 -34.41 6.94 -24.40
N ILE A 236 -34.77 6.06 -23.45
CA ILE A 236 -35.58 4.85 -23.64
C ILE A 236 -36.97 5.10 -23.05
#